data_AF-A0A9W8AY94-F1
#
_entry.id   AF-A0A9W8AY94-F1
#
_cell.length_a   1.000
_cell.length_b   1.000
_cell.length_c   1.000
_cell.angle_alpha   90.00
_cell.angle_beta   90.00
_cell.angle_gamma   90.00
#
_symmetry.space_group_name_H-M   'P 1'
#
loop_
_entity.id
_entity.type
_entity.pdbx_description
1 polymer ?
#
loop_
_entity_poly.entity_id
_entity_poly.type
_entity_poly.pdbx_seq_one_letter_code
_entity_poly.pdbx_strand_id
1 'polypeptide(L)'
;MIQQSNEPTGTGPNSVVKKVTDHTVEPLDHGIRALRYFKNHFRQLYGSGRDIHQSFKRGEVTVNGEIVPETKILKAGDTINATLDCLKAQKDRYQNVGFDVAWEDPLLAVVAKSPGISVQPMQLAAPVVLTHCVVDPELLQHRVWAVNRLEKSAYGLVLVAKTLECYLQLQKQYQQGQITEMYTLICHGDLRPLLPQLEKKFETVEIIASTRSNAAGFLTTVVVSPRTPWGGVYVRRELLKLGCPVVGSAGFTRQLRSNSGKGLCLALTELRFQHPSNPDCIVHITRPVPVKFQAILQREEQFFQEKAQNFFKELARHQTSACPTTSHDSLDQMANHYDHTQQKPLAYLTGEKDFGELQFRVTPDTLIPRTSSITLVHSVVELIQTRMIEPQLPLPRMPSPSDEPASNADPEADPSNQMTPVLSTSPTIHVLDIGTGCGCLLLSILHHCPATGGLGVDISGKALDVAKLNAERHHLSSRVTWLEDDMSQLANTRSAYLTTHHPFDIIVCNPPYLCEVTGARRINSVSRQYEPTEALFAGQRGYHYYYLLAELMRSTQYAVLRSGGFLVLEVGNGMADKVKEILQSVVIYTGSVRDTQGMERCLIFQR
;
A
#
# COMPACT_ATOMS: atom_id res chain seq x y z
N MET A 1 -45.04 22.17 -39.71
CA MET A 1 -45.32 21.74 -38.32
C MET A 1 -44.94 20.28 -38.23
N ILE A 2 -43.91 19.94 -37.47
CA ILE A 2 -43.36 18.57 -37.43
C ILE A 2 -44.32 17.71 -36.60
N GLN A 3 -45.02 16.76 -37.23
CA GLN A 3 -45.81 15.76 -36.50
C GLN A 3 -44.88 14.62 -36.11
N GLN A 4 -44.68 14.45 -34.80
CA GLN A 4 -43.91 13.34 -34.25
C GLN A 4 -44.86 12.30 -33.68
N SER A 5 -44.66 11.05 -34.06
CA SER A 5 -45.32 9.90 -33.46
C SER A 5 -44.26 8.94 -32.89
N ASN A 6 -44.57 8.34 -31.75
CA ASN A 6 -43.77 7.28 -31.17
C ASN A 6 -44.55 5.98 -31.37
N GLU A 7 -44.02 5.07 -32.18
CA GLU A 7 -44.66 3.80 -32.43
C GLU A 7 -43.90 2.69 -31.70
N PRO A 8 -44.46 2.12 -30.62
CA PRO A 8 -43.94 0.88 -30.05
C PRO A 8 -44.27 -0.26 -31.02
N THR A 9 -43.24 -0.93 -31.55
CA THR A 9 -43.44 -2.14 -32.36
C THR A 9 -43.17 -3.39 -31.52
N GLY A 10 -44.24 -4.11 -31.16
CA GLY A 10 -44.21 -5.42 -30.48
C GLY A 10 -44.22 -5.39 -28.94
N THR A 11 -44.67 -6.49 -28.33
CA THR A 11 -44.76 -6.72 -26.86
C THR A 11 -43.63 -7.60 -26.31
N GLY A 12 -42.61 -7.91 -27.13
CA GLY A 12 -41.51 -8.79 -26.77
C GLY A 12 -40.36 -8.11 -26.00
N PRO A 13 -39.41 -8.89 -25.46
CA PRO A 13 -38.27 -8.40 -24.65
C PRO A 13 -37.24 -7.55 -25.41
N ASN A 14 -37.47 -7.31 -26.71
CA ASN A 14 -36.68 -6.45 -27.61
C ASN A 14 -37.60 -5.49 -28.39
N SER A 15 -38.66 -4.98 -27.75
CA SER A 15 -39.59 -4.04 -28.40
C SER A 15 -38.81 -2.84 -28.95
N VAL A 16 -38.94 -2.60 -30.26
CA VAL A 16 -38.16 -1.55 -30.91
C VAL A 16 -38.94 -0.25 -30.76
N VAL A 17 -38.36 0.68 -30.00
CA VAL A 17 -38.86 2.05 -29.91
C VAL A 17 -38.34 2.81 -31.11
N LYS A 18 -39.28 3.21 -31.98
CA LYS A 18 -38.99 4.08 -33.11
C LYS A 18 -39.62 5.44 -32.87
N LYS A 19 -38.82 6.49 -33.00
CA LYS A 19 -39.34 7.85 -33.16
C LYS A 19 -39.50 8.08 -34.66
N VAL A 20 -40.69 8.48 -35.08
CA VAL A 20 -41.00 8.70 -36.50
C VAL A 20 -41.48 10.13 -36.69
N THR A 21 -41.12 10.70 -37.82
CA THR A 21 -41.49 12.06 -38.18
C THR A 21 -41.56 12.20 -39.69
N ASP A 22 -42.70 12.72 -40.15
CA ASP A 22 -42.90 13.15 -41.53
C ASP A 22 -42.77 14.67 -41.63
N HIS A 23 -42.11 15.14 -42.68
CA HIS A 23 -41.87 16.55 -42.90
C HIS A 23 -41.72 16.86 -44.38
N THR A 24 -42.43 17.90 -44.84
CA THR A 24 -42.27 18.42 -46.20
C THR A 24 -41.26 19.56 -46.20
N VAL A 25 -40.30 19.52 -47.11
CA VAL A 25 -39.29 20.56 -47.24
C VAL A 25 -39.95 21.90 -47.61
N GLU A 26 -39.79 22.88 -46.73
CA GLU A 26 -40.29 24.26 -46.90
C GLU A 26 -39.74 24.92 -48.18
N PRO A 27 -40.34 26.01 -48.67
CA PRO A 27 -39.81 26.75 -49.82
C PRO A 27 -38.33 27.11 -49.64
N LEU A 28 -37.51 26.82 -50.65
CA LEU A 28 -36.06 27.06 -50.68
C LEU A 28 -35.69 27.82 -51.95
N ASP A 29 -34.89 28.88 -51.83
CA ASP A 29 -34.37 29.65 -52.97
C ASP A 29 -33.44 28.80 -53.87
N HIS A 30 -32.75 27.83 -53.27
CA HIS A 30 -31.83 26.91 -53.93
C HIS A 30 -31.72 25.61 -53.11
N GLY A 31 -31.41 24.49 -53.76
CA GLY A 31 -31.36 23.19 -53.10
C GLY A 31 -30.34 23.13 -51.96
N ILE A 32 -30.65 22.36 -50.91
CA ILE A 32 -29.83 22.23 -49.71
C ILE A 32 -29.41 20.78 -49.47
N ARG A 33 -28.18 20.56 -48.97
CA ARG A 33 -27.73 19.20 -48.59
C ARG A 33 -28.59 18.66 -47.45
N ALA A 34 -29.00 17.39 -47.58
CA ALA A 34 -29.82 16.68 -46.60
C ALA A 34 -29.21 16.76 -45.19
N LEU A 35 -27.90 16.51 -45.03
CA LEU A 35 -27.24 16.64 -43.72
C LEU A 35 -27.42 18.03 -43.08
N ARG A 36 -27.28 19.10 -43.87
CA ARG A 36 -27.41 20.48 -43.37
C ARG A 36 -28.85 20.76 -42.96
N TYR A 37 -29.81 20.33 -43.76
CA TYR A 37 -31.22 20.44 -43.45
C TYR A 37 -31.57 19.67 -42.17
N PHE A 38 -31.11 18.43 -42.03
CA PHE A 38 -31.37 17.60 -40.86
C PHE A 38 -30.84 18.18 -39.55
N LYS A 39 -29.63 18.77 -39.57
CA LYS A 39 -29.06 19.44 -38.40
C LYS A 39 -29.89 20.62 -37.91
N ASN A 40 -30.61 21.30 -38.81
CA ASN A 40 -31.43 22.46 -38.49
C ASN A 40 -32.85 22.06 -38.04
N HIS A 41 -33.45 21.07 -38.71
CA HIS A 41 -34.88 20.77 -38.54
C HIS A 41 -35.18 19.53 -37.70
N PHE A 42 -34.24 18.57 -37.58
CA PHE A 42 -34.48 17.28 -36.92
C PHE A 42 -33.63 17.06 -35.66
N ARG A 43 -33.02 18.12 -35.12
CA ARG A 43 -32.22 18.02 -33.89
C ARG A 43 -33.02 17.53 -32.69
N GLN A 44 -34.31 17.87 -32.62
CA GLN A 44 -35.20 17.38 -31.56
C GLN A 44 -35.44 15.86 -31.66
N LEU A 45 -35.53 15.31 -32.87
CA LEU A 45 -35.73 13.88 -33.10
C LEU A 45 -34.48 13.07 -32.70
N TYR A 46 -33.32 13.48 -33.22
CA TYR A 46 -32.07 12.71 -33.11
C TYR A 46 -31.21 13.06 -31.88
N GLY A 47 -31.44 14.20 -31.23
CA GLY A 47 -30.72 14.68 -30.05
C GLY A 47 -29.29 15.17 -30.31
N SER A 48 -28.51 14.50 -31.17
CA SER A 48 -27.12 14.87 -31.47
C SER A 48 -26.80 14.87 -32.97
N GLY A 49 -25.80 15.68 -33.37
CA GLY A 49 -25.32 15.70 -34.75
C GLY A 49 -24.67 14.38 -35.20
N ARG A 50 -24.12 13.60 -34.26
CA ARG A 50 -23.57 12.26 -34.54
C ARG A 50 -24.69 11.30 -34.92
N ASP A 51 -25.80 11.31 -34.20
CA ASP A 51 -26.95 10.43 -34.50
C ASP A 51 -27.60 10.77 -35.83
N ILE A 52 -27.66 12.05 -36.19
CA ILE A 52 -28.11 12.50 -37.52
C ILE A 52 -27.20 11.92 -38.61
N HIS A 53 -25.88 12.01 -38.45
CA HIS A 53 -24.96 11.45 -39.44
C HIS A 53 -25.12 9.93 -39.56
N GLN A 54 -25.29 9.26 -38.42
CA GLN A 54 -25.42 7.81 -38.37
C GLN A 54 -26.79 7.32 -38.88
N SER A 55 -27.86 8.13 -38.80
CA SER A 55 -29.19 7.76 -39.30
C SER A 55 -29.21 7.55 -40.81
N PHE A 56 -28.47 8.37 -41.57
CA PHE A 56 -28.27 8.16 -43.01
C PHE A 56 -27.56 6.83 -43.29
N LYS A 57 -26.55 6.45 -42.48
CA LYS A 57 -25.86 5.16 -42.63
C LYS A 57 -26.73 3.97 -42.23
N ARG A 58 -27.61 4.14 -41.26
CA ARG A 58 -28.59 3.13 -40.82
C ARG A 58 -29.78 2.98 -41.77
N GLY A 59 -29.90 3.84 -42.80
CA GLY A 59 -31.02 3.83 -43.73
C GLY A 59 -32.34 4.32 -43.12
N GLU A 60 -32.27 5.14 -42.07
CA GLU A 60 -33.45 5.62 -41.34
C GLU A 60 -34.04 6.92 -41.93
N VAL A 61 -33.47 7.41 -43.02
CA VAL A 61 -33.88 8.64 -43.69
C VAL A 61 -34.29 8.33 -45.12
N THR A 62 -35.55 8.60 -45.44
CA THR A 62 -36.05 8.52 -46.81
C THR A 62 -36.55 9.87 -47.30
N VAL A 63 -36.40 10.11 -48.60
CA VAL A 63 -36.90 11.30 -49.31
C VAL A 63 -37.68 10.82 -50.51
N ASN A 64 -38.95 11.20 -50.59
CA ASN A 64 -39.91 10.73 -51.60
C ASN A 64 -39.97 9.19 -51.68
N GLY A 65 -39.83 8.52 -50.53
CA GLY A 65 -39.88 7.06 -50.40
C GLY A 65 -38.56 6.32 -50.63
N GLU A 66 -37.49 7.01 -51.05
CA GLU A 66 -36.18 6.38 -51.30
C GLU A 66 -35.18 6.67 -50.17
N ILE A 67 -34.38 5.67 -49.77
CA ILE A 67 -33.27 5.88 -48.83
C ILE A 67 -32.21 6.75 -49.53
N VAL A 68 -31.80 7.83 -48.88
CA VAL A 68 -30.85 8.79 -49.47
C VAL A 68 -29.55 8.89 -48.67
N PRO A 69 -28.41 9.18 -49.33
CA PRO A 69 -27.19 9.55 -48.63
C PRO A 69 -27.28 10.97 -48.07
N GLU A 70 -26.43 11.28 -47.10
CA GLU A 70 -26.35 12.60 -46.47
C GLU A 70 -25.97 13.75 -47.44
N THR A 71 -25.43 13.39 -48.61
CA THR A 71 -25.02 14.30 -49.69
C THR A 71 -26.17 14.70 -50.62
N LYS A 72 -27.34 14.05 -50.53
CA LYS A 72 -28.52 14.35 -51.34
C LYS A 72 -28.87 15.83 -51.26
N ILE A 73 -29.17 16.44 -52.41
CA ILE A 73 -29.72 17.80 -52.47
C ILE A 73 -31.24 17.71 -52.39
N LEU A 74 -31.81 18.34 -51.38
CA LEU A 74 -33.24 18.47 -51.13
C LEU A 74 -33.77 19.71 -51.86
N LYS A 75 -34.99 19.60 -52.38
CA LYS A 75 -35.74 20.66 -53.05
C LYS A 75 -37.03 20.96 -52.29
N ALA A 76 -37.58 22.16 -52.49
CA ALA A 76 -38.87 22.53 -51.95
C ALA A 76 -39.95 21.50 -52.39
N GLY A 77 -40.77 21.06 -51.43
CA GLY A 77 -41.82 20.05 -51.67
C GLY A 77 -41.35 18.59 -51.58
N ASP A 78 -40.06 18.30 -51.42
CA ASP A 78 -39.59 16.94 -51.11
C ASP A 78 -40.23 16.46 -49.80
N THR A 79 -40.71 15.22 -49.78
CA THR A 79 -41.32 14.59 -48.61
C THR A 79 -40.27 13.76 -47.88
N ILE A 80 -39.97 14.11 -46.63
CA ILE A 80 -39.01 13.42 -45.78
C ILE A 80 -39.76 12.53 -44.80
N ASN A 81 -39.39 11.25 -44.73
CA ASN A 81 -39.69 10.39 -43.60
C ASN A 81 -38.40 10.11 -42.84
N ALA A 82 -38.34 10.59 -41.60
CA ALA A 82 -37.21 10.45 -40.70
C ALA A 82 -37.60 9.53 -39.55
N THR A 83 -36.89 8.41 -39.43
CA THR A 83 -37.04 7.47 -38.33
C THR A 83 -35.79 7.48 -37.46
N LEU A 84 -35.92 7.12 -36.18
CA LEU A 84 -34.81 6.81 -35.28
C LEU A 84 -35.11 5.51 -34.54
N ASP A 85 -34.33 4.47 -34.79
CA ASP A 85 -34.32 3.26 -33.97
C ASP A 85 -33.47 3.54 -32.71
N CYS A 86 -34.15 3.75 -31.58
CA CYS A 86 -33.48 4.14 -30.33
C CYS A 86 -32.47 3.09 -29.86
N LEU A 87 -32.75 1.80 -30.04
CA LEU A 87 -31.88 0.72 -29.59
C LEU A 87 -30.64 0.60 -30.47
N LYS A 88 -30.78 0.72 -31.80
CA LYS A 88 -29.62 0.78 -32.71
C LYS A 88 -28.75 2.01 -32.44
N ALA A 89 -29.36 3.17 -32.21
CA ALA A 89 -28.63 4.38 -31.86
C ALA A 89 -27.88 4.23 -30.53
N GLN A 90 -28.50 3.60 -29.52
CA GLN A 90 -27.85 3.29 -28.25
C GLN A 90 -26.68 2.30 -28.45
N LYS A 91 -26.86 1.27 -29.28
CA LYS A 91 -25.80 0.32 -29.66
C LYS A 91 -24.61 1.00 -30.32
N ASP A 92 -24.85 1.88 -31.31
CA ASP A 92 -23.78 2.65 -31.98
C ASP A 92 -23.00 3.53 -31.00
N ARG A 93 -23.69 4.13 -30.02
CA ARG A 93 -23.06 5.00 -29.00
C ARG A 93 -22.21 4.22 -28.00
N TYR A 94 -22.65 3.02 -27.62
CA TYR A 94 -22.08 2.28 -26.50
C TYR A 94 -21.40 0.95 -26.87
N GLN A 95 -21.22 0.67 -28.16
CA GLN A 95 -20.58 -0.57 -28.68
C GLN A 95 -19.23 -0.92 -28.05
N ASN A 96 -18.50 0.07 -27.52
CA ASN A 96 -17.15 -0.10 -26.97
C ASN A 96 -17.08 0.10 -25.45
N VAL A 97 -18.20 0.11 -24.73
CA VAL A 97 -18.17 0.23 -23.27
C VAL A 97 -17.81 -1.13 -22.67
N GLY A 98 -16.63 -1.22 -22.05
CA GLY A 98 -16.07 -2.47 -21.52
C GLY A 98 -16.72 -2.97 -20.23
N PHE A 99 -17.64 -3.90 -20.34
CA PHE A 99 -18.13 -4.73 -19.23
C PHE A 99 -18.66 -6.05 -19.80
N ASP A 100 -18.77 -7.06 -18.94
CA ASP A 100 -19.32 -8.37 -19.32
C ASP A 100 -20.42 -8.81 -18.35
N VAL A 101 -21.36 -9.61 -18.84
CA VAL A 101 -22.50 -10.10 -18.05
C VAL A 101 -22.03 -11.31 -17.24
N ALA A 102 -22.05 -11.21 -15.91
CA ALA A 102 -21.69 -12.31 -15.02
C ALA A 102 -22.86 -13.27 -14.79
N TRP A 103 -24.06 -12.71 -14.66
CA TRP A 103 -25.28 -13.43 -14.42
C TRP A 103 -26.48 -12.56 -14.78
N GLU A 104 -27.57 -13.16 -15.21
CA GLU A 104 -28.75 -12.44 -15.68
C GLU A 104 -30.01 -13.30 -15.53
N ASP A 105 -31.11 -12.65 -15.15
CA ASP A 105 -32.46 -13.21 -15.21
C ASP A 105 -33.43 -12.15 -15.79
N PRO A 106 -34.75 -12.40 -15.88
CA PRO A 106 -35.70 -11.41 -16.41
C PRO A 106 -35.82 -10.10 -15.60
N LEU A 107 -35.49 -10.08 -14.30
CA LEU A 107 -35.73 -8.92 -13.41
C LEU A 107 -34.47 -8.11 -13.12
N LEU A 108 -33.30 -8.75 -13.09
CA LEU A 108 -32.02 -8.13 -12.76
C LEU A 108 -30.84 -8.85 -13.43
N ALA A 109 -29.66 -8.28 -13.27
CA ALA A 109 -28.40 -8.82 -13.77
C ALA A 109 -27.26 -8.42 -12.84
N VAL A 110 -26.17 -9.18 -12.89
CA VAL A 110 -24.89 -8.80 -12.32
C VAL A 110 -23.89 -8.67 -13.46
N VAL A 111 -23.29 -7.48 -13.58
CA VAL A 111 -22.30 -7.17 -14.63
C VAL A 111 -20.93 -6.94 -14.01
N ALA A 112 -19.86 -7.31 -14.72
CA ALA A 112 -18.50 -7.08 -14.30
C ALA A 112 -17.92 -5.86 -15.02
N LYS A 113 -17.72 -4.77 -14.28
CA LYS A 113 -17.22 -3.50 -14.78
C LYS A 113 -15.70 -3.54 -14.93
N SER A 114 -15.21 -3.20 -16.14
CA SER A 114 -13.78 -2.96 -16.36
C SER A 114 -13.32 -1.66 -15.67
N PRO A 115 -12.03 -1.51 -15.31
CA PRO A 115 -11.50 -0.26 -14.78
C PRO A 115 -11.50 0.83 -15.86
N GLY A 116 -11.49 2.08 -15.42
CA GLY A 116 -11.52 3.26 -16.29
C GLY A 116 -12.93 3.70 -16.70
N ILE A 117 -13.95 2.89 -16.42
CA ILE A 117 -15.35 3.17 -16.73
C ILE A 117 -16.10 3.47 -15.43
N SER A 118 -16.84 4.58 -15.40
CA SER A 118 -17.75 4.91 -14.29
C SER A 118 -19.05 4.10 -14.41
N VAL A 119 -19.76 3.89 -13.30
CA VAL A 119 -21.01 3.11 -13.28
C VAL A 119 -22.07 3.70 -14.23
N GLN A 120 -22.17 5.02 -14.35
CA GLN A 120 -23.20 5.67 -15.18
C GLN A 120 -23.07 5.35 -16.69
N PRO A 121 -21.90 5.53 -17.36
CA PRO A 121 -21.71 5.05 -18.73
C PRO A 121 -21.99 3.57 -18.92
N MET A 122 -21.59 2.72 -17.96
CA MET A 122 -21.90 1.29 -17.98
C MET A 122 -23.43 1.06 -17.93
N GLN A 123 -24.15 1.74 -17.04
CA GLN A 123 -25.60 1.62 -16.90
C GLN A 123 -26.34 2.03 -18.17
N LEU A 124 -25.84 3.03 -18.91
CA LEU A 124 -26.41 3.44 -20.20
C LEU A 124 -26.11 2.44 -21.33
N ALA A 125 -25.01 1.70 -21.22
CA ALA A 125 -24.59 0.68 -22.18
C ALA A 125 -25.23 -0.69 -21.92
N ALA A 126 -25.53 -1.01 -20.66
CA ALA A 126 -26.07 -2.30 -20.23
C ALA A 126 -27.30 -2.78 -21.04
N PRO A 127 -28.28 -1.93 -21.39
CA PRO A 127 -29.44 -2.35 -22.19
C PRO A 127 -29.13 -2.77 -23.63
N VAL A 128 -27.91 -2.52 -24.12
CA VAL A 128 -27.44 -2.99 -25.45
C VAL A 128 -27.06 -4.47 -25.42
N VAL A 129 -26.69 -4.98 -24.24
CA VAL A 129 -26.13 -6.33 -24.06
C VAL A 129 -27.11 -7.22 -23.29
N LEU A 130 -27.82 -6.65 -22.32
CA LEU A 130 -28.80 -7.36 -21.49
C LEU A 130 -30.11 -7.58 -22.25
N THR A 131 -30.79 -8.65 -21.88
CA THR A 131 -32.13 -9.02 -22.37
C THR A 131 -33.22 -8.52 -21.42
N HIS A 132 -34.48 -8.47 -21.87
CA HIS A 132 -35.63 -8.14 -21.00
C HIS A 132 -35.54 -6.77 -20.28
N CYS A 133 -34.80 -5.82 -20.84
CA CYS A 133 -34.72 -4.46 -20.28
C CYS A 133 -36.01 -3.69 -20.51
N VAL A 134 -36.47 -2.97 -19.49
CA VAL A 134 -37.67 -2.13 -19.60
C VAL A 134 -37.35 -0.86 -20.39
N VAL A 135 -38.30 -0.45 -21.24
CA VAL A 135 -38.28 0.86 -21.90
C VAL A 135 -38.78 1.92 -20.93
N ASP A 136 -37.95 2.94 -20.68
CA ASP A 136 -38.34 4.15 -19.99
C ASP A 136 -39.34 4.94 -20.86
N PRO A 137 -40.60 5.13 -20.43
CA PRO A 137 -41.63 5.77 -21.25
C PRO A 137 -41.34 7.24 -21.57
N GLU A 138 -40.63 7.95 -20.68
CA GLU A 138 -40.33 9.37 -20.83
C GLU A 138 -39.11 9.57 -21.74
N LEU A 139 -38.08 8.76 -21.54
CA LEU A 139 -36.83 8.84 -22.32
C LEU A 139 -36.90 8.10 -23.66
N LEU A 140 -37.88 7.21 -23.81
CA LEU A 140 -38.08 6.35 -24.98
C LEU A 140 -36.83 5.50 -25.28
N GLN A 141 -36.18 5.01 -24.22
CA GLN A 141 -34.94 4.24 -24.27
C GLN A 141 -34.97 3.10 -23.26
N HIS A 142 -34.26 2.01 -23.55
CA HIS A 142 -34.14 0.92 -22.58
C HIS A 142 -33.28 1.39 -21.41
N ARG A 143 -33.71 1.06 -20.19
CA ARG A 143 -33.09 1.53 -18.96
C ARG A 143 -32.90 0.39 -17.97
N VAL A 144 -31.84 0.53 -17.20
CA VAL A 144 -31.57 -0.28 -16.02
C VAL A 144 -31.03 0.62 -14.90
N TRP A 145 -31.01 0.11 -13.66
CA TRP A 145 -30.56 0.86 -12.49
C TRP A 145 -29.50 0.08 -11.72
N ALA A 146 -28.30 0.63 -11.60
CA ALA A 146 -27.25 0.07 -10.75
C ALA A 146 -27.62 0.25 -9.27
N VAL A 147 -27.52 -0.84 -8.50
CA VAL A 147 -27.88 -0.88 -7.08
C VAL A 147 -26.70 -0.44 -6.21
N ASN A 148 -25.54 -1.06 -6.43
CA ASN A 148 -24.33 -0.74 -5.72
C ASN A 148 -23.42 0.21 -6.51
N ARG A 149 -22.46 0.83 -5.80
CA ARG A 149 -21.50 1.78 -6.38
C ARG A 149 -20.12 1.16 -6.43
N LEU A 150 -19.39 1.47 -7.49
CA LEU A 150 -18.01 1.03 -7.70
C LEU A 150 -17.19 2.16 -8.33
N GLU A 151 -15.96 2.37 -7.87
CA GLU A 151 -15.15 3.47 -8.40
C GLU A 151 -14.78 3.26 -9.87
N LYS A 152 -14.57 4.37 -10.60
CA LYS A 152 -14.15 4.36 -12.00
C LYS A 152 -12.92 3.46 -12.21
N SER A 153 -11.92 3.56 -11.33
CA SER A 153 -10.67 2.82 -11.39
C SER A 153 -10.73 1.39 -10.83
N ALA A 154 -11.79 1.04 -10.10
CA ALA A 154 -11.95 -0.29 -9.51
C ALA A 154 -12.49 -1.28 -10.54
N TYR A 155 -12.10 -2.55 -10.36
CA TYR A 155 -12.69 -3.69 -11.06
C TYR A 155 -13.88 -4.22 -10.27
N GLY A 156 -14.83 -4.88 -10.94
CA GLY A 156 -15.69 -5.82 -10.24
C GLY A 156 -17.18 -5.69 -10.52
N LEU A 157 -17.93 -6.39 -9.68
CA LEU A 157 -19.35 -6.67 -9.88
C LEU A 157 -20.23 -5.46 -9.59
N VAL A 158 -21.21 -5.22 -10.45
CA VAL A 158 -22.27 -4.24 -10.27
C VAL A 158 -23.60 -4.96 -10.43
N LEU A 159 -24.43 -4.88 -9.40
CA LEU A 159 -25.80 -5.38 -9.38
C LEU A 159 -26.70 -4.36 -10.10
N VAL A 160 -27.49 -4.83 -11.05
CA VAL A 160 -28.30 -4.00 -11.94
C VAL A 160 -29.73 -4.52 -11.97
N ALA A 161 -30.69 -3.68 -11.61
CA ALA A 161 -32.12 -3.97 -11.73
C ALA A 161 -32.65 -3.55 -13.11
N LYS A 162 -33.53 -4.35 -13.71
CA LYS A 162 -34.16 -4.07 -15.01
C LYS A 162 -35.54 -3.42 -14.89
N THR A 163 -36.15 -3.48 -13.70
CA THR A 163 -37.43 -2.82 -13.40
C THR A 163 -37.26 -1.87 -12.20
N LEU A 164 -38.10 -0.83 -12.14
CA LEU A 164 -38.09 0.14 -11.04
C LEU A 164 -38.46 -0.53 -9.71
N GLU A 165 -39.45 -1.43 -9.72
CA GLU A 165 -39.87 -2.17 -8.53
C GLU A 165 -38.71 -3.01 -7.96
N CYS A 166 -38.02 -3.77 -8.81
CA CYS A 166 -36.86 -4.56 -8.42
C CYS A 166 -35.75 -3.66 -7.86
N TYR A 167 -35.47 -2.52 -8.50
CA TYR A 167 -34.50 -1.54 -8.02
C TYR A 167 -34.81 -1.04 -6.61
N LEU A 168 -36.06 -0.66 -6.33
CA LEU A 168 -36.47 -0.16 -5.02
C LEU A 168 -36.32 -1.22 -3.92
N GLN A 169 -36.66 -2.48 -4.21
CA GLN A 169 -36.49 -3.58 -3.28
C GLN A 169 -35.00 -3.86 -3.00
N LEU A 170 -34.17 -3.91 -4.04
CA LEU A 170 -32.73 -4.11 -3.90
C LEU A 170 -32.03 -2.93 -3.20
N GLN A 171 -32.46 -1.69 -3.45
CA GLN A 171 -31.96 -0.52 -2.72
C GLN A 171 -32.27 -0.60 -1.23
N LYS A 172 -33.48 -1.07 -0.86
CA LYS A 172 -33.83 -1.30 0.54
C LYS A 172 -32.92 -2.35 1.17
N GLN A 173 -32.69 -3.48 0.50
CA GLN A 173 -31.75 -4.50 0.96
C GLN A 173 -30.34 -3.93 1.13
N TYR A 174 -29.86 -3.14 0.16
CA TYR A 174 -28.54 -2.51 0.20
C TYR A 174 -28.38 -1.56 1.40
N GLN A 175 -29.36 -0.68 1.63
CA GLN A 175 -29.36 0.25 2.76
C GLN A 175 -29.45 -0.46 4.12
N GLN A 176 -30.10 -1.62 4.17
CA GLN A 176 -30.21 -2.46 5.37
C GLN A 176 -28.99 -3.37 5.58
N GLY A 177 -27.98 -3.32 4.71
CA GLY A 177 -26.79 -4.18 4.82
C GLY A 177 -27.05 -5.66 4.51
N GLN A 178 -28.13 -5.98 3.79
CA GLN A 178 -28.50 -7.34 3.41
C GLN A 178 -27.84 -7.83 2.12
N ILE A 179 -27.12 -6.94 1.44
CA ILE A 179 -26.29 -7.25 0.27
C ILE A 179 -24.84 -7.29 0.74
N THR A 180 -24.23 -8.46 0.65
CA THR A 180 -22.83 -8.66 1.01
C THR A 180 -21.94 -8.38 -0.20
N GLU A 181 -20.94 -7.52 -0.01
CA GLU A 181 -19.93 -7.18 -1.01
C GLU A 181 -18.56 -7.62 -0.49
N MET A 182 -17.88 -8.55 -1.16
CA MET A 182 -16.49 -8.87 -0.80
C MET A 182 -15.49 -8.25 -1.78
N TYR A 183 -14.60 -7.45 -1.23
CA TYR A 183 -13.54 -6.77 -1.95
C TYR A 183 -12.22 -7.51 -1.78
N THR A 184 -11.60 -7.92 -2.89
CA THR A 184 -10.20 -8.32 -2.90
C THR A 184 -9.33 -7.14 -3.29
N LEU A 185 -8.27 -6.86 -2.51
CA LEU A 185 -7.39 -5.72 -2.74
C LEU A 185 -5.93 -6.02 -2.39
N ILE A 186 -5.03 -5.17 -2.89
CA ILE A 186 -3.63 -5.11 -2.44
C ILE A 186 -3.41 -3.77 -1.76
N CYS A 187 -2.89 -3.77 -0.55
CA CYS A 187 -2.52 -2.56 0.19
C CYS A 187 -1.07 -2.58 0.65
N HIS A 188 -0.54 -1.41 1.02
CA HIS A 188 0.79 -1.26 1.57
C HIS A 188 0.85 -1.70 3.03
N GLY A 189 2.02 -2.21 3.45
CA GLY A 189 2.28 -2.64 4.82
C GLY A 189 1.74 -4.03 5.13
N ASP A 190 2.08 -4.52 6.32
CA ASP A 190 1.58 -5.78 6.87
C ASP A 190 0.31 -5.52 7.70
N LEU A 191 -0.81 -6.11 7.29
CA LEU A 191 -2.07 -5.97 8.03
C LEU A 191 -2.20 -6.91 9.24
N ARG A 192 -1.34 -7.93 9.38
CA ARG A 192 -1.46 -8.92 10.47
C ARG A 192 -1.49 -8.29 11.87
N PRO A 193 -0.64 -7.30 12.20
CA PRO A 193 -0.69 -6.62 13.51
C PRO A 193 -1.95 -5.76 13.70
N LEU A 194 -2.65 -5.43 12.61
CA LEU A 194 -3.80 -4.52 12.59
C LEU A 194 -5.15 -5.27 12.51
N LEU A 195 -5.13 -6.60 12.44
CA LEU A 195 -6.32 -7.47 12.40
C LEU A 195 -7.40 -7.07 13.44
N PRO A 196 -7.07 -6.89 14.73
CA PRO A 196 -8.09 -6.53 15.74
C PRO A 196 -8.74 -5.16 15.50
N GLN A 197 -8.06 -4.25 14.80
CA GLN A 197 -8.61 -2.93 14.46
C GLN A 197 -9.51 -3.04 13.21
N LEU A 198 -9.12 -3.87 12.24
CA LEU A 198 -9.87 -4.13 11.02
C LEU A 198 -11.17 -4.91 11.29
N GLU A 199 -11.15 -5.93 12.14
CA GLU A 199 -12.33 -6.74 12.50
C GLU A 199 -13.44 -5.91 13.18
N LYS A 200 -13.09 -4.77 13.78
CA LYS A 200 -14.06 -3.79 14.30
C LYS A 200 -14.76 -2.98 13.21
N LYS A 201 -14.14 -2.84 12.03
CA LYS A 201 -14.62 -2.02 10.90
C LYS A 201 -15.31 -2.85 9.83
N PHE A 202 -14.82 -4.07 9.61
CA PHE A 202 -15.27 -4.97 8.56
C PHE A 202 -15.98 -6.17 9.20
N GLU A 203 -16.94 -6.74 8.47
CA GLU A 203 -17.62 -7.97 8.87
C GLU A 203 -16.71 -9.18 8.65
N THR A 204 -15.97 -9.16 7.54
CA THR A 204 -15.01 -10.19 7.15
C THR A 204 -13.69 -9.52 6.85
N VAL A 205 -12.59 -10.08 7.36
CA VAL A 205 -11.22 -9.71 7.03
C VAL A 205 -10.41 -10.99 6.89
N GLU A 206 -9.95 -11.29 5.69
CA GLU A 206 -9.13 -12.46 5.43
C GLU A 206 -7.84 -12.03 4.74
N ILE A 207 -6.71 -12.20 5.43
CA ILE A 207 -5.39 -11.93 4.84
C ILE A 207 -4.98 -13.16 4.03
N ILE A 208 -4.93 -13.01 2.71
CA ILE A 208 -4.60 -14.09 1.77
C ILE A 208 -3.09 -14.29 1.67
N ALA A 209 -2.35 -13.19 1.55
CA ALA A 209 -0.91 -13.22 1.38
C ALA A 209 -0.26 -11.92 1.82
N SER A 210 1.01 -12.00 2.25
CA SER A 210 1.88 -10.86 2.46
C SER A 210 3.14 -11.06 1.63
N THR A 211 3.46 -10.10 0.78
CA THR A 211 4.57 -10.13 -0.19
C THR A 211 5.54 -9.02 0.13
N ARG A 212 6.85 -9.26 0.01
CA ARG A 212 7.84 -8.23 0.34
C ARG A 212 7.89 -7.17 -0.75
N SER A 213 8.08 -5.91 -0.35
CA SER A 213 8.25 -4.80 -1.28
C SER A 213 9.30 -3.83 -0.78
N ASN A 214 10.23 -3.47 -1.66
CA ASN A 214 11.28 -2.50 -1.36
C ASN A 214 10.72 -1.11 -1.02
N ALA A 215 9.62 -0.71 -1.68
CA ALA A 215 9.04 0.63 -1.50
C ALA A 215 8.03 0.68 -0.34
N ALA A 216 7.25 -0.38 -0.15
CA ALA A 216 6.15 -0.42 0.82
C ALA A 216 6.46 -1.23 2.10
N GLY A 217 7.64 -1.86 2.19
CA GLY A 217 7.96 -2.87 3.21
C GLY A 217 7.27 -4.20 2.87
N PHE A 218 5.95 -4.20 2.93
CA PHE A 218 5.10 -5.30 2.45
C PHE A 218 3.98 -4.79 1.56
N LEU A 219 3.45 -5.71 0.77
CA LEU A 219 2.15 -5.62 0.14
C LEU A 219 1.29 -6.74 0.70
N THR A 220 0.15 -6.38 1.29
CA THR A 220 -0.81 -7.37 1.80
C THR A 220 -1.95 -7.53 0.81
N THR A 221 -2.25 -8.77 0.43
CA THR A 221 -3.47 -9.15 -0.27
C THR A 221 -4.51 -9.55 0.77
N VAL A 222 -5.65 -8.86 0.76
CA VAL A 222 -6.72 -9.06 1.74
C VAL A 222 -8.08 -9.08 1.06
N VAL A 223 -8.97 -9.91 1.58
CA VAL A 223 -10.39 -9.92 1.29
C VAL A 223 -11.13 -9.24 2.44
N VAL A 224 -11.96 -8.26 2.14
CA VAL A 224 -12.74 -7.53 3.15
C VAL A 224 -14.20 -7.38 2.75
N SER A 225 -15.09 -7.51 3.73
CA SER A 225 -16.52 -7.16 3.60
C SER A 225 -16.85 -5.98 4.52
N PRO A 226 -17.23 -4.80 3.98
CA PRO A 226 -17.58 -3.65 4.81
C PRO A 226 -18.96 -3.83 5.46
N ARG A 227 -19.09 -3.44 6.74
CA ARG A 227 -20.37 -3.44 7.47
C ARG A 227 -21.35 -2.35 6.99
N THR A 228 -20.97 -1.58 5.96
CA THR A 228 -21.72 -0.39 5.54
C THR A 228 -21.80 -0.35 4.01
N PRO A 229 -22.87 0.21 3.42
CA PRO A 229 -23.11 0.24 1.97
C PRO A 229 -22.25 1.27 1.21
N TRP A 230 -21.15 1.74 1.81
CA TRP A 230 -20.27 2.76 1.22
C TRP A 230 -19.16 2.12 0.37
N GLY A 231 -19.13 0.79 0.29
CA GLY A 231 -18.34 0.00 -0.65
C GLY A 231 -16.83 0.28 -0.61
N GLY A 232 -16.21 0.28 -1.80
CA GLY A 232 -14.76 0.45 -1.99
C GLY A 232 -14.18 1.74 -1.41
N VAL A 233 -14.94 2.84 -1.41
CA VAL A 233 -14.48 4.14 -0.87
C VAL A 233 -14.26 4.05 0.64
N TYR A 234 -15.16 3.37 1.35
CA TYR A 234 -15.02 3.14 2.78
C TYR A 234 -13.79 2.28 3.09
N VAL A 235 -13.62 1.18 2.35
CA VAL A 235 -12.47 0.27 2.48
C VAL A 235 -11.16 1.04 2.36
N ARG A 236 -11.02 1.86 1.30
CA ARG A 236 -9.81 2.66 1.06
C ARG A 236 -9.54 3.66 2.18
N ARG A 237 -10.58 4.33 2.67
CA ARG A 237 -10.46 5.34 3.73
C ARG A 237 -9.99 4.72 5.05
N GLU A 238 -10.58 3.59 5.47
CA GLU A 238 -10.19 2.96 6.73
C GLU A 238 -8.77 2.40 6.66
N LEU A 239 -8.37 1.81 5.52
CA LEU A 239 -7.00 1.36 5.30
C LEU A 239 -5.97 2.50 5.26
N LEU A 240 -6.33 3.65 4.67
CA LEU A 240 -5.48 4.85 4.68
C LEU A 240 -5.25 5.38 6.11
N LYS A 241 -6.29 5.43 6.95
CA LYS A 241 -6.17 5.85 8.36
C LYS A 241 -5.20 4.98 9.17
N LEU A 242 -5.07 3.71 8.79
CA LEU A 242 -4.16 2.76 9.41
C LEU A 242 -2.73 2.80 8.80
N GLY A 243 -2.45 3.71 7.87
CA GLY A 243 -1.16 3.79 7.20
C GLY A 243 -0.92 2.71 6.14
N CYS A 244 -1.97 1.96 5.78
CA CYS A 244 -1.93 0.84 4.84
C CYS A 244 -2.73 1.12 3.56
N PRO A 245 -2.43 2.16 2.78
CA PRO A 245 -3.24 2.57 1.64
C PRO A 245 -3.32 1.49 0.55
N VAL A 246 -4.48 1.40 -0.11
CA VAL A 246 -4.71 0.49 -1.26
C VAL A 246 -3.86 0.92 -2.45
N VAL A 247 -3.04 -0.01 -2.97
CA VAL A 247 -2.10 0.21 -4.09
C VAL A 247 -2.80 0.88 -5.27
N GLY A 248 -2.22 1.97 -5.79
CA GLY A 248 -2.79 2.74 -6.90
C GLY A 248 -3.80 3.81 -6.49
N SER A 249 -3.98 4.07 -5.18
CA SER A 249 -4.63 5.30 -4.71
C SER A 249 -3.70 6.50 -4.94
N ALA A 250 -3.97 7.27 -6.00
CA ALA A 250 -3.18 8.44 -6.38
C ALA A 250 -3.02 9.42 -5.21
N GLY A 251 -1.82 9.96 -5.04
CA GLY A 251 -1.51 10.91 -3.96
C GLY A 251 -1.32 10.29 -2.57
N PHE A 252 -1.73 9.04 -2.33
CA PHE A 252 -1.64 8.42 -0.99
C PHE A 252 -0.87 7.10 -0.96
N THR A 253 -0.45 6.58 -2.12
CA THR A 253 0.39 5.39 -2.21
C THR A 253 1.78 5.75 -2.70
N ARG A 254 2.79 5.09 -2.13
CA ARG A 254 4.14 5.10 -2.71
C ARG A 254 4.07 4.48 -4.11
N GLN A 255 4.75 5.09 -5.08
CA GLN A 255 4.79 4.54 -6.42
C GLN A 255 5.59 3.24 -6.42
N LEU A 256 4.91 2.13 -6.73
CA LEU A 256 5.57 0.88 -7.07
C LEU A 256 6.00 0.95 -8.52
N ARG A 257 7.27 0.61 -8.82
CA ARG A 257 7.74 0.51 -10.22
C ARG A 257 6.87 -0.45 -11.03
N SER A 258 6.40 -1.52 -10.38
CA SER A 258 5.52 -2.52 -10.95
C SER A 258 4.10 -2.03 -11.25
N ASN A 259 3.63 -0.93 -10.64
CA ASN A 259 2.25 -0.41 -10.75
C ASN A 259 2.13 0.96 -11.42
N SER A 260 3.22 1.54 -11.95
CA SER A 260 3.17 2.84 -12.63
C SER A 260 2.13 2.84 -13.76
N GLY A 261 1.08 3.67 -13.62
CA GLY A 261 -0.02 3.79 -14.60
C GLY A 261 -1.01 2.61 -14.65
N LYS A 262 -0.91 1.60 -13.78
CA LYS A 262 -1.76 0.37 -13.85
C LYS A 262 -3.06 0.43 -13.02
N GLY A 263 -3.35 1.60 -12.45
CA GLY A 263 -4.60 1.90 -11.75
C GLY A 263 -4.72 1.27 -10.36
N LEU A 264 -5.94 1.30 -9.80
CA LEU A 264 -6.24 0.89 -8.44
C LEU A 264 -6.26 -0.64 -8.30
N CYS A 265 -5.64 -1.18 -7.23
CA CYS A 265 -5.68 -2.60 -6.86
C CYS A 265 -6.82 -2.87 -5.87
N LEU A 266 -8.04 -2.61 -6.32
CA LEU A 266 -9.28 -2.88 -5.61
C LEU A 266 -10.26 -3.55 -6.60
N ALA A 267 -10.82 -4.68 -6.20
CA ALA A 267 -11.79 -5.42 -6.99
C ALA A 267 -12.96 -5.92 -6.12
N LEU A 268 -14.19 -5.63 -6.52
CA LEU A 268 -15.38 -6.26 -5.94
C LEU A 268 -15.56 -7.63 -6.60
N THR A 269 -15.08 -8.68 -5.91
CA THR A 269 -14.95 -10.04 -6.44
C THR A 269 -16.13 -10.94 -6.13
N GLU A 270 -16.93 -10.61 -5.12
CA GLU A 270 -18.10 -11.39 -4.73
C GLU A 270 -19.29 -10.50 -4.39
N LEU A 271 -20.47 -10.90 -4.84
CA LEU A 271 -21.75 -10.34 -4.45
C LEU A 271 -22.69 -11.45 -4.00
N ARG A 272 -23.32 -11.25 -2.85
CA ARG A 272 -24.35 -12.14 -2.32
C ARG A 272 -25.55 -11.35 -1.84
N PHE A 273 -26.75 -11.72 -2.30
CA PHE A 273 -28.00 -11.04 -1.95
C PHE A 273 -29.20 -11.98 -2.09
N GLN A 274 -30.33 -11.58 -1.51
CA GLN A 274 -31.59 -12.30 -1.61
C GLN A 274 -32.37 -11.85 -2.85
N HIS A 275 -32.86 -12.78 -3.65
CA HIS A 275 -33.59 -12.47 -4.87
C HIS A 275 -34.91 -11.74 -4.55
N PRO A 276 -35.20 -10.58 -5.16
CA PRO A 276 -36.40 -9.80 -4.83
C PRO A 276 -37.72 -10.54 -5.07
N SER A 277 -37.80 -11.38 -6.11
CA SER A 277 -39.01 -12.17 -6.40
C SER A 277 -39.09 -13.51 -5.66
N ASN A 278 -38.02 -13.94 -4.98
CA ASN A 278 -37.98 -15.21 -4.26
C ASN A 278 -37.12 -15.09 -2.99
N PRO A 279 -37.75 -14.91 -1.81
CA PRO A 279 -37.04 -14.78 -0.55
C PRO A 279 -36.14 -15.99 -0.21
N ASP A 280 -36.48 -17.19 -0.66
CA ASP A 280 -35.67 -18.38 -0.36
C ASP A 280 -34.48 -18.55 -1.32
N CYS A 281 -34.39 -17.71 -2.35
CA CYS A 281 -33.31 -17.74 -3.33
C CYS A 281 -32.20 -16.73 -2.95
N ILE A 282 -31.03 -17.25 -2.61
CA ILE A 282 -29.81 -16.46 -2.45
C ILE A 282 -29.02 -16.51 -3.76
N VAL A 283 -28.83 -15.35 -4.37
CA VAL A 283 -27.94 -15.19 -5.51
C VAL A 283 -26.53 -14.95 -4.98
N HIS A 284 -25.57 -15.72 -5.50
CA HIS A 284 -24.16 -15.62 -5.12
C HIS A 284 -23.30 -15.66 -6.38
N ILE A 285 -22.64 -14.55 -6.68
CA ILE A 285 -21.81 -14.37 -7.87
C ILE A 285 -20.38 -14.09 -7.44
N THR A 286 -19.43 -14.85 -8.00
CA THR A 286 -18.00 -14.68 -7.78
C THR A 286 -17.26 -14.40 -9.08
N ARG A 287 -16.14 -13.68 -8.98
CA ARG A 287 -15.22 -13.42 -10.09
C ARG A 287 -13.77 -13.62 -9.64
N PRO A 288 -12.92 -14.11 -10.55
CA PRO A 288 -11.50 -14.22 -10.26
C PRO A 288 -10.89 -12.83 -10.02
N VAL A 289 -9.89 -12.80 -9.14
CA VAL A 289 -9.09 -11.60 -8.89
C VAL A 289 -8.42 -11.16 -10.20
N PRO A 290 -8.38 -9.85 -10.53
CA PRO A 290 -7.73 -9.38 -11.74
C PRO A 290 -6.27 -9.85 -11.86
N VAL A 291 -5.90 -10.40 -13.03
CA VAL A 291 -4.55 -10.97 -13.29
C VAL A 291 -3.42 -10.00 -12.95
N LYS A 292 -3.66 -8.69 -13.09
CA LYS A 292 -2.68 -7.66 -12.75
C LYS A 292 -2.23 -7.70 -11.28
N PHE A 293 -3.06 -8.18 -10.35
CA PHE A 293 -2.75 -8.25 -8.92
C PHE A 293 -1.58 -9.21 -8.69
N GLN A 294 -1.71 -10.44 -9.18
CA GLN A 294 -0.65 -11.45 -9.09
C GLN A 294 0.64 -10.97 -9.78
N ALA A 295 0.52 -10.36 -10.96
CA ALA A 295 1.68 -9.83 -11.69
C ALA A 295 2.42 -8.71 -10.95
N ILE A 296 1.72 -7.88 -10.15
CA ILE A 296 2.35 -6.86 -9.30
C ILE A 296 3.11 -7.54 -8.16
N LEU A 297 2.47 -8.48 -7.45
CA LEU A 297 3.07 -9.18 -6.31
C LEU A 297 4.30 -9.98 -6.72
N GLN A 298 4.23 -10.76 -7.80
CA GLN A 298 5.36 -11.55 -8.30
C GLN A 298 6.57 -10.68 -8.67
N ARG A 299 6.33 -9.53 -9.31
CA ARG A 299 7.41 -8.60 -9.68
C ARG A 299 8.05 -7.94 -8.45
N GLU A 300 7.24 -7.53 -7.48
CA GLU A 300 7.76 -6.94 -6.24
C GLU A 300 8.61 -7.95 -5.45
N GLU A 301 8.14 -9.19 -5.36
CA GLU A 301 8.89 -10.28 -4.72
C GLU A 301 10.20 -10.55 -5.45
N GLN A 302 10.19 -10.64 -6.79
CA GLN A 302 11.40 -10.84 -7.59
C GLN A 302 12.40 -9.68 -7.37
N PHE A 303 11.95 -8.43 -7.43
CA PHE A 303 12.80 -7.28 -7.18
C PHE A 303 13.36 -7.26 -5.75
N PHE A 304 12.59 -7.71 -4.76
CA PHE A 304 13.09 -7.87 -3.41
C PHE A 304 14.17 -8.94 -3.34
N GLN A 305 13.94 -10.12 -3.93
CA GLN A 305 14.88 -11.24 -3.92
C GLN A 305 16.21 -10.88 -4.61
N GLU A 306 16.16 -10.24 -5.78
CA GLU A 306 17.36 -9.78 -6.49
C GLU A 306 18.17 -8.80 -5.62
N LYS A 307 17.50 -7.90 -4.91
CA LYS A 307 18.15 -6.93 -4.03
C LYS A 307 18.75 -7.60 -2.78
N ALA A 308 18.03 -8.53 -2.18
CA ALA A 308 18.51 -9.32 -1.05
C ALA A 308 19.73 -10.16 -1.43
N GLN A 309 19.73 -10.77 -2.61
CA GLN A 309 20.89 -11.51 -3.13
C GLN A 309 22.11 -10.60 -3.30
N ASN A 310 21.92 -9.40 -3.88
CA ASN A 310 23.00 -8.42 -4.00
C ASN A 310 23.52 -7.99 -2.62
N PHE A 311 22.64 -7.72 -1.67
CA PHE A 311 23.01 -7.37 -0.29
C PHE A 311 23.88 -8.44 0.37
N PHE A 312 23.48 -9.72 0.34
CA PHE A 312 24.30 -10.78 0.92
C PHE A 312 25.61 -11.01 0.17
N LYS A 313 25.64 -10.76 -1.14
CA LYS A 313 26.86 -10.82 -1.94
C LYS A 313 27.86 -9.72 -1.56
N GLU A 314 27.41 -8.49 -1.34
CA GLU A 314 28.30 -7.40 -0.90
C GLU A 314 28.79 -7.61 0.54
N LEU A 315 27.92 -8.06 1.45
CA LEU A 315 28.33 -8.46 2.81
C LEU A 315 29.48 -9.50 2.80
N ALA A 316 29.38 -10.51 1.93
CA ALA A 316 30.41 -11.54 1.81
C ALA A 316 31.75 -10.98 1.26
N ARG A 317 31.71 -9.95 0.41
CA ARG A 317 32.93 -9.27 -0.08
C ARG A 317 33.62 -8.47 1.03
N HIS A 318 32.85 -7.84 1.91
CA HIS A 318 33.40 -7.09 3.04
C HIS A 318 34.09 -8.04 4.04
N GLN A 319 33.52 -9.24 4.26
CA GLN A 319 34.15 -10.26 5.10
C GLN A 319 35.46 -10.82 4.51
N THR A 320 35.55 -10.97 3.19
CA THR A 320 36.76 -11.46 2.52
C THR A 320 37.86 -10.40 2.40
N SER A 321 37.50 -9.13 2.23
CA SER A 321 38.45 -8.02 2.10
C SER A 321 39.04 -7.59 3.45
N ALA A 322 38.31 -7.79 4.55
CA ALA A 322 38.78 -7.54 5.92
C ALA A 322 39.73 -8.62 6.47
N CYS A 323 40.06 -9.65 5.67
CA CYS A 323 40.90 -10.77 6.08
C CYS A 323 42.20 -10.84 5.25
N PRO A 324 43.24 -10.06 5.58
CA PRO A 324 44.59 -10.43 5.21
C PRO A 324 44.99 -11.65 6.06
N THR A 325 45.42 -12.71 5.39
CA THR A 325 46.04 -13.89 5.99
C THR A 325 47.27 -13.49 6.82
N THR A 326 47.08 -13.21 8.09
CA THR A 326 48.15 -13.15 9.10
C THR A 326 47.65 -13.87 10.35
N SER A 327 48.28 -15.01 10.65
CA SER A 327 48.22 -15.81 11.90
C SER A 327 47.16 -15.38 12.93
N HIS A 328 46.09 -16.18 12.97
CA HIS A 328 44.75 -15.89 13.49
C HIS A 328 44.54 -15.98 15.02
N ASP A 329 45.52 -15.63 15.84
CA ASP A 329 45.36 -15.65 17.32
C ASP A 329 45.56 -14.30 18.01
N SER A 330 46.01 -13.25 17.30
CA SER A 330 46.63 -12.09 17.96
C SER A 330 45.72 -10.87 18.20
N LEU A 331 44.66 -10.64 17.40
CA LEU A 331 43.92 -9.37 17.44
C LEU A 331 42.81 -9.29 18.51
N ASP A 332 42.10 -10.39 18.82
CA ASP A 332 41.21 -10.42 19.99
C ASP A 332 41.98 -10.59 21.31
N GLN A 333 43.21 -11.14 21.26
CA GLN A 333 44.16 -11.07 22.37
C GLN A 333 44.69 -9.64 22.62
N MET A 334 44.71 -8.78 21.58
CA MET A 334 45.07 -7.37 21.73
C MET A 334 43.98 -6.52 22.41
N ALA A 335 42.69 -6.80 22.19
CA ALA A 335 41.61 -6.12 22.91
C ALA A 335 41.60 -6.43 24.41
N ASN A 336 42.23 -7.55 24.79
CA ASN A 336 42.40 -8.04 26.14
C ASN A 336 43.86 -7.89 26.63
N HIS A 337 44.65 -6.93 26.12
CA HIS A 337 45.89 -6.59 26.82
C HIS A 337 45.51 -6.05 28.19
N TYR A 338 45.81 -6.85 29.20
CA TYR A 338 45.71 -6.47 30.60
C TYR A 338 47.07 -5.94 31.01
N ASP A 339 47.07 -4.86 31.78
CA ASP A 339 48.25 -4.57 32.56
C ASP A 339 48.37 -5.64 33.66
N HIS A 340 49.29 -6.60 33.48
CA HIS A 340 49.53 -7.66 34.44
C HIS A 340 49.98 -7.14 35.81
N THR A 341 50.44 -5.89 35.91
CA THR A 341 50.85 -5.24 37.15
C THR A 341 49.67 -4.58 37.89
N GLN A 342 48.72 -3.98 37.16
CA GLN A 342 47.55 -3.30 37.75
C GLN A 342 46.25 -4.11 37.70
N GLN A 343 46.26 -5.28 37.04
CA GLN A 343 45.10 -6.14 36.81
C GLN A 343 43.90 -5.40 36.19
N LYS A 344 44.12 -4.42 35.32
CA LYS A 344 43.05 -3.64 34.65
C LYS A 344 43.10 -3.80 33.13
N PRO A 345 41.96 -3.73 32.42
CA PRO A 345 41.95 -3.64 30.96
C PRO A 345 42.69 -2.38 30.49
N LEU A 346 43.59 -2.51 29.51
CA LEU A 346 44.40 -1.40 28.99
C LEU A 346 43.54 -0.23 28.48
N ALA A 347 42.38 -0.51 27.87
CA ALA A 347 41.47 0.51 27.37
C ALA A 347 40.93 1.45 28.47
N TYR A 348 40.78 0.96 29.70
CA TYR A 348 40.40 1.81 30.84
C TYR A 348 41.57 2.57 31.44
N LEU A 349 42.81 2.14 31.18
CA LEU A 349 44.02 2.90 31.55
C LEU A 349 44.28 4.04 30.57
N THR A 350 44.11 3.79 29.26
CA THR A 350 44.20 4.82 28.22
C THR A 350 42.97 5.72 28.19
N GLY A 351 41.82 5.22 28.68
CA GLY A 351 40.52 5.89 28.58
C GLY A 351 39.94 5.87 27.17
N GLU A 352 40.55 5.13 26.25
CA GLU A 352 40.23 5.13 24.82
C GLU A 352 40.32 3.74 24.20
N LYS A 353 39.47 3.49 23.20
CA LYS A 353 39.41 2.24 22.44
C LYS A 353 39.04 2.50 20.98
N ASP A 354 39.80 1.91 20.06
CA ASP A 354 39.46 1.92 18.64
C ASP A 354 38.34 0.92 18.33
N PHE A 355 37.41 1.32 17.46
CA PHE A 355 36.32 0.51 16.96
C PHE A 355 36.03 0.89 15.49
N GLY A 356 36.48 0.04 14.58
CA GLY A 356 36.51 0.36 13.14
C GLY A 356 37.48 1.51 12.86
N GLU A 357 37.02 2.52 12.13
CA GLU A 357 37.79 3.71 11.76
C GLU A 357 37.77 4.82 12.83
N LEU A 358 36.99 4.62 13.91
CA LEU A 358 36.77 5.62 14.94
C LEU A 358 37.38 5.21 16.28
N GLN A 359 37.78 6.21 17.05
CA GLN A 359 38.29 6.05 18.41
C GLN A 359 37.28 6.56 19.43
N PHE A 360 36.97 5.75 20.43
CA PHE A 360 35.96 6.04 21.44
C PHE A 360 36.59 6.21 22.81
N ARG A 361 36.17 7.24 23.53
CA ARG A 361 36.40 7.34 24.97
C ARG A 361 35.61 6.23 25.66
N VAL A 362 36.24 5.55 26.61
CA VAL A 362 35.66 4.47 27.39
C VAL A 362 35.93 4.68 28.88
N THR A 363 34.94 4.33 29.70
CA THR A 363 35.07 4.30 31.17
C THR A 363 34.54 2.98 31.71
N PRO A 364 34.83 2.64 32.97
CA PRO A 364 34.24 1.48 33.64
C PRO A 364 32.71 1.49 33.73
N ASP A 365 32.04 2.58 33.37
CA ASP A 365 30.57 2.68 33.30
C ASP A 365 30.00 2.12 31.97
N THR A 366 30.85 1.70 31.04
CA THR A 366 30.47 1.18 29.71
C THR A 366 31.23 -0.10 29.36
N LEU A 367 30.61 -0.98 28.58
CA LEU A 367 31.32 -2.11 27.97
C LEU A 367 32.39 -1.60 27.00
N ILE A 368 33.59 -2.19 27.05
CA ILE A 368 34.64 -1.88 26.07
C ILE A 368 34.19 -2.37 24.69
N PRO A 369 34.18 -1.51 23.65
CA PRO A 369 33.82 -1.91 22.28
C PRO A 369 34.59 -3.15 21.84
N ARG A 370 33.86 -4.16 21.39
CA ARG A 370 34.41 -5.44 20.92
C ARG A 370 34.52 -5.42 19.40
N THR A 371 35.64 -5.89 18.86
CA THR A 371 35.87 -5.94 17.41
C THR A 371 34.79 -6.76 16.69
N SER A 372 34.27 -7.81 17.32
CA SER A 372 33.17 -8.62 16.79
C SER A 372 31.90 -7.81 16.50
N SER A 373 31.62 -6.77 17.28
CA SER A 373 30.43 -5.94 17.15
C SER A 373 30.45 -5.04 15.90
N ILE A 374 31.60 -4.88 15.22
CA ILE A 374 31.67 -4.15 13.95
C ILE A 374 30.82 -4.80 12.86
N THR A 375 30.57 -6.11 12.97
CA THR A 375 29.71 -6.84 12.04
C THR A 375 28.29 -6.27 11.98
N LEU A 376 27.79 -5.71 13.08
CA LEU A 376 26.49 -5.03 13.12
C LEU A 376 26.53 -3.72 12.33
N VAL A 377 27.59 -2.92 12.52
CA VAL A 377 27.78 -1.66 11.78
C VAL A 377 27.84 -1.92 10.28
N HIS A 378 28.66 -2.87 9.84
CA HIS A 378 28.75 -3.23 8.41
C HIS A 378 27.40 -3.70 7.87
N SER A 379 26.66 -4.50 8.63
CA SER A 379 25.32 -4.96 8.23
C SER A 379 24.34 -3.80 8.03
N VAL A 380 24.33 -2.83 8.94
CA VAL A 380 23.45 -1.65 8.84
C VAL A 380 23.87 -0.73 7.69
N VAL A 381 25.17 -0.46 7.54
CA VAL A 381 25.70 0.36 6.46
C VAL A 381 25.34 -0.27 5.10
N GLU A 382 25.53 -1.58 4.96
CA GLU A 382 25.21 -2.29 3.73
C GLU A 382 23.70 -2.28 3.43
N LEU A 383 22.83 -2.40 4.45
CA LEU A 383 21.37 -2.29 4.28
C LEU A 383 20.98 -0.92 3.69
N ILE A 384 21.67 0.14 4.11
CA ILE A 384 21.43 1.51 3.65
C ILE A 384 22.02 1.72 2.25
N GLN A 385 23.26 1.32 2.00
CA GLN A 385 23.98 1.55 0.73
C GLN A 385 23.37 0.76 -0.43
N THR A 386 22.99 -0.50 -0.20
CA THR A 386 22.26 -1.33 -1.18
C THR A 386 20.79 -0.93 -1.32
N ARG A 387 20.34 0.05 -0.53
CA ARG A 387 18.97 0.53 -0.43
C ARG A 387 17.97 -0.53 0.04
N MET A 388 18.40 -1.64 0.64
CA MET A 388 17.48 -2.64 1.21
C MET A 388 16.46 -2.01 2.15
N ILE A 389 16.84 -0.89 2.76
CA ILE A 389 15.93 0.06 3.38
C ILE A 389 16.06 1.45 2.74
N GLU A 390 14.92 2.07 2.45
CA GLU A 390 14.84 3.44 1.92
C GLU A 390 14.16 4.35 2.96
N PRO A 391 14.56 5.63 3.06
CA PRO A 391 13.96 6.56 4.00
C PRO A 391 12.49 6.76 3.65
N GLN A 392 11.62 6.74 4.65
CA GLN A 392 10.20 6.93 4.41
C GLN A 392 9.90 8.39 4.06
N LEU A 393 9.35 8.62 2.87
CA LEU A 393 8.63 9.86 2.60
C LEU A 393 7.43 9.92 3.56
N PRO A 394 7.21 11.07 4.25
CA PRO A 394 6.01 11.25 5.06
C PRO A 394 4.79 10.93 4.20
N LEU A 395 3.90 10.07 4.72
CA LEU A 395 2.61 9.90 4.07
C LEU A 395 1.91 11.27 4.10
N PRO A 396 1.34 11.73 2.98
CA PRO A 396 0.41 12.85 2.96
C PRO A 396 -0.60 12.76 4.09
N ARG A 397 -0.48 13.64 5.07
CA ARG A 397 -1.51 13.78 6.10
C ARG A 397 -2.75 14.42 5.49
N MET A 398 -3.93 13.98 5.93
CA MET A 398 -5.16 14.70 5.64
C MET A 398 -5.00 16.14 6.15
N PRO A 399 -5.45 17.16 5.40
CA PRO A 399 -5.53 18.51 5.94
C PRO A 399 -6.35 18.48 7.23
N SER A 400 -5.79 19.06 8.28
CA SER A 400 -6.50 19.31 9.54
C SER A 400 -7.48 20.48 9.35
N PRO A 401 -8.50 20.63 10.20
CA PRO A 401 -9.42 21.79 10.12
C PRO A 401 -8.70 23.16 10.21
N SER A 402 -7.45 23.18 10.69
CA SER A 402 -6.57 24.34 10.75
C SER A 402 -5.80 24.62 9.46
N ASP A 403 -5.79 23.69 8.49
CA ASP A 403 -5.13 23.86 7.21
C ASP A 403 -6.13 24.45 6.19
N GLU A 404 -6.42 25.76 6.28
CA GLU A 404 -7.31 26.41 5.31
C GLU A 404 -6.67 26.47 3.91
N PRO A 405 -7.38 26.06 2.83
CA PRO A 405 -6.93 26.35 1.48
C PRO A 405 -7.17 27.82 1.16
N ALA A 406 -6.17 28.45 0.52
CA ALA A 406 -6.33 29.79 -0.05
C ALA A 406 -7.56 29.82 -0.96
N SER A 407 -8.51 30.70 -0.64
CA SER A 407 -9.75 30.93 -1.38
C SER A 407 -9.44 31.33 -2.82
N ASN A 408 -9.64 30.43 -3.78
CA ASN A 408 -9.99 30.70 -5.19
C ASN A 408 -9.92 29.37 -5.98
N ALA A 409 -11.03 28.62 -6.08
CA ALA A 409 -11.16 27.55 -7.08
C ALA A 409 -12.63 27.35 -7.49
N ASP A 410 -12.83 27.12 -8.79
CA ASP A 410 -14.11 27.02 -9.49
C ASP A 410 -15.04 25.89 -8.99
N PRO A 411 -16.38 26.10 -8.99
CA PRO A 411 -17.36 25.17 -8.42
C PRO A 411 -17.70 23.92 -9.28
N GLU A 412 -17.04 23.68 -10.42
CA GLU A 412 -17.32 22.54 -11.32
C GLU A 412 -16.27 21.40 -11.29
N ALA A 413 -15.26 21.45 -10.41
CA ALA A 413 -14.24 20.40 -10.33
C ALA A 413 -14.64 19.23 -9.41
N ASP A 414 -14.37 17.99 -9.85
CA ASP A 414 -14.57 16.73 -9.12
C ASP A 414 -13.86 16.79 -7.73
N PRO A 415 -14.58 16.60 -6.60
CA PRO A 415 -14.02 16.72 -5.25
C PRO A 415 -13.00 15.64 -4.89
N SER A 416 -12.73 14.68 -5.79
CA SER A 416 -11.73 13.63 -5.58
C SER A 416 -10.27 14.03 -5.88
N ASN A 417 -10.01 15.25 -6.38
CA ASN A 417 -8.69 15.63 -6.90
C ASN A 417 -8.04 16.88 -6.28
N GLN A 418 -8.59 17.44 -5.19
CA GLN A 418 -8.06 18.66 -4.54
C GLN A 418 -7.48 18.40 -3.14
N MET A 419 -6.48 17.51 -3.04
CA MET A 419 -5.66 17.40 -1.84
C MET A 419 -4.18 17.45 -2.24
N THR A 420 -3.58 18.63 -2.15
CA THR A 420 -2.14 18.80 -2.31
C THR A 420 -1.43 18.52 -0.99
N PRO A 421 -0.51 17.53 -0.94
CA PRO A 421 0.26 17.23 0.27
C PRO A 421 1.31 18.30 0.56
N VAL A 422 1.44 18.68 1.83
CA VAL A 422 2.55 19.51 2.33
C VAL A 422 3.73 18.59 2.65
N LEU A 423 4.83 18.69 1.90
CA LEU A 423 6.08 17.98 2.17
C LEU A 423 7.07 18.96 2.82
N SER A 424 7.36 18.80 4.11
CA SER A 424 8.45 19.52 4.79
C SER A 424 9.49 18.52 5.30
N THR A 425 10.76 18.78 4.96
CA THR A 425 12.00 18.01 5.21
C THR A 425 12.33 16.88 4.23
N SER A 426 13.62 16.81 3.86
CA SER A 426 14.22 15.72 3.09
C SER A 426 14.24 14.43 3.93
N PRO A 427 13.81 13.29 3.38
CA PRO A 427 13.59 12.08 4.17
C PRO A 427 14.92 11.47 4.63
N THR A 428 15.05 11.23 5.94
CA THR A 428 16.23 10.64 6.60
C THR A 428 15.94 9.25 7.15
N ILE A 429 16.94 8.37 7.16
CA ILE A 429 16.85 7.06 7.83
C ILE A 429 17.08 7.26 9.33
N HIS A 430 16.22 6.67 10.17
CA HIS A 430 16.34 6.75 11.62
C HIS A 430 16.70 5.40 12.24
N VAL A 431 17.84 5.35 12.95
CA VAL A 431 18.36 4.17 13.64
C VAL A 431 18.13 4.28 15.14
N LEU A 432 17.66 3.19 15.77
CA LEU A 432 17.60 3.04 17.22
C LEU A 432 18.70 2.06 17.67
N ASP A 433 19.56 2.49 18.58
CA ASP A 433 20.58 1.66 19.23
C ASP A 433 20.18 1.38 20.69
N ILE A 434 19.83 0.14 21.00
CA ILE A 434 19.35 -0.26 22.34
C ILE A 434 20.51 -0.87 23.13
N GLY A 435 20.82 -0.28 24.29
CA GLY A 435 22.02 -0.60 25.06
C GLY A 435 23.26 0.05 24.42
N THR A 436 23.16 1.33 24.08
CA THR A 436 24.15 2.03 23.25
C THR A 436 25.54 2.12 23.91
N GLY A 437 25.62 2.03 25.24
CA GLY A 437 26.87 2.09 25.99
C GLY A 437 27.63 3.39 25.70
N CYS A 438 28.87 3.26 25.21
CA CYS A 438 29.68 4.41 24.79
C CYS A 438 29.30 5.01 23.43
N GLY A 439 28.24 4.52 22.78
CA GLY A 439 27.72 5.01 21.50
C GLY A 439 28.38 4.42 20.26
N CYS A 440 29.23 3.40 20.41
CA CYS A 440 30.12 2.94 19.32
C CYS A 440 29.38 2.41 18.08
N LEU A 441 28.26 1.71 18.25
CA LEU A 441 27.47 1.19 17.12
C LEU A 441 26.79 2.34 16.36
N LEU A 442 25.96 3.13 17.07
CA LEU A 442 25.22 4.21 16.44
C LEU A 442 26.12 5.25 15.79
N LEU A 443 27.15 5.73 16.49
CA LEU A 443 28.04 6.77 15.96
C LEU A 443 28.83 6.27 14.74
N SER A 444 29.26 5.01 14.73
CA SER A 444 29.92 4.42 13.56
C SER A 444 28.98 4.32 12.36
N ILE A 445 27.71 3.94 12.57
CA ILE A 445 26.70 3.92 11.51
C ILE A 445 26.48 5.33 10.95
N LEU A 446 26.31 6.33 11.82
CA LEU A 446 26.09 7.73 11.41
C LEU A 446 27.30 8.31 10.67
N HIS A 447 28.52 7.92 11.04
CA HIS A 447 29.74 8.32 10.34
C HIS A 447 29.73 7.86 8.88
N HIS A 448 29.40 6.60 8.63
CA HIS A 448 29.37 6.01 7.28
C HIS A 448 28.13 6.42 6.46
N CYS A 449 27.06 6.87 7.11
CA CYS A 449 25.78 7.20 6.49
C CYS A 449 25.39 8.67 6.74
N PRO A 450 25.74 9.62 5.84
CA PRO A 450 25.51 11.05 6.02
C PRO A 450 24.03 11.45 6.17
N ALA A 451 23.12 10.76 5.49
CA ALA A 451 21.68 11.03 5.48
C ALA A 451 20.89 10.22 6.54
N THR A 452 21.56 9.85 7.62
CA THR A 452 21.00 9.06 8.72
C THR A 452 21.07 9.85 10.02
N GLY A 453 20.03 9.71 10.84
CA GLY A 453 20.01 10.15 12.24
C GLY A 453 19.62 8.99 13.16
N GLY A 454 19.65 9.20 14.46
CA GLY A 454 19.24 8.13 15.37
C GLY A 454 19.07 8.49 16.84
N LEU A 455 18.64 7.49 17.60
CA LEU A 455 18.46 7.53 19.04
C LEU A 455 19.31 6.43 19.68
N GLY A 456 20.18 6.81 20.62
CA GLY A 456 20.83 5.85 21.50
C GLY A 456 20.08 5.77 22.83
N VAL A 457 19.72 4.56 23.23
CA VAL A 457 19.05 4.28 24.50
C VAL A 457 19.97 3.44 25.38
N ASP A 458 20.08 3.83 26.64
CA ASP A 458 20.76 3.03 27.66
C ASP A 458 20.05 3.18 29.00
N ILE A 459 20.14 2.16 29.86
CA ILE A 459 19.61 2.23 31.22
C ILE A 459 20.51 3.07 32.13
N SER A 460 21.79 3.24 31.76
CA SER A 460 22.78 3.97 32.53
C SER A 460 22.99 5.39 32.00
N GLY A 461 22.56 6.39 32.78
CA GLY A 461 22.86 7.80 32.48
C GLY A 461 24.36 8.09 32.32
N LYS A 462 25.22 7.38 33.07
CA LYS A 462 26.68 7.51 32.98
C LYS A 462 27.22 6.99 31.64
N ALA A 463 26.66 5.89 31.13
CA ALA A 463 27.02 5.39 29.80
C ALA A 463 26.66 6.42 28.72
N LEU A 464 25.48 7.02 28.82
CA LEU A 464 25.03 8.08 27.91
C LEU A 464 25.90 9.33 27.97
N ASP A 465 26.47 9.69 29.13
CA ASP A 465 27.41 10.79 29.22
C ASP A 465 28.70 10.51 28.43
N VAL A 466 29.20 9.27 28.48
CA VAL A 466 30.33 8.84 27.63
C VAL A 466 29.94 8.88 26.15
N ALA A 467 28.74 8.42 25.80
CA ALA A 467 28.24 8.46 24.42
C ALA A 467 28.10 9.89 23.86
N LYS A 468 27.63 10.85 24.67
CA LYS A 468 27.56 12.28 24.31
C LYS A 468 28.95 12.85 24.01
N LEU A 469 29.94 12.56 24.87
CA LEU A 469 31.33 12.99 24.65
C LEU A 469 31.90 12.43 23.34
N ASN A 470 31.60 11.16 23.04
CA ASN A 470 32.02 10.54 21.78
C ASN A 470 31.29 11.15 20.57
N ALA A 471 30.02 11.52 20.70
CA ALA A 471 29.28 12.21 19.64
C ALA A 471 29.89 13.57 19.33
N GLU A 472 30.31 14.33 20.35
CA GLU A 472 30.99 15.61 20.19
C GLU A 472 32.36 15.43 19.52
N ARG A 473 33.15 14.46 19.99
CA ARG A 473 34.48 14.12 19.43
C ARG A 473 34.42 13.85 17.93
N HIS A 474 33.38 13.16 17.48
CA HIS A 474 33.21 12.76 16.08
C HIS A 474 32.33 13.72 15.27
N HIS A 475 31.93 14.86 15.84
CA HIS A 475 31.07 15.87 15.21
C HIS A 475 29.70 15.33 14.74
N LEU A 476 29.10 14.46 15.53
CA LEU A 476 27.84 13.77 15.24
C LEU A 476 26.66 14.23 16.11
N SER A 477 26.88 15.14 17.08
CA SER A 477 25.88 15.55 18.07
C SER A 477 24.57 16.07 17.48
N SER A 478 24.58 16.68 16.30
CA SER A 478 23.36 17.17 15.64
C SER A 478 22.51 16.07 14.99
N ARG A 479 23.02 14.84 14.88
CA ARG A 479 22.38 13.71 14.21
C ARG A 479 21.94 12.60 15.15
N VAL A 480 22.25 12.72 16.43
CA VAL A 480 21.94 11.73 17.46
C VAL A 480 21.21 12.38 18.63
N THR A 481 20.26 11.66 19.19
CA THR A 481 19.64 11.97 20.48
C THR A 481 19.93 10.82 21.44
N TRP A 482 19.96 11.13 22.74
CA TRP A 482 20.25 10.16 23.80
C TRP A 482 19.08 10.12 24.77
N LEU A 483 18.67 8.92 25.17
CA LEU A 483 17.56 8.72 26.10
C LEU A 483 17.94 7.68 27.16
N GLU A 484 17.84 8.06 28.42
CA GLU A 484 17.95 7.15 29.55
C GLU A 484 16.61 6.43 29.73
N ASP A 485 16.55 5.15 29.38
CA ASP A 485 15.34 4.34 29.48
C ASP A 485 15.66 2.84 29.54
N ASP A 486 14.73 2.06 30.07
CA ASP A 486 14.80 0.61 30.12
C ASP A 486 14.15 0.01 28.86
N MET A 487 14.82 -0.95 28.22
CA MET A 487 14.30 -1.70 27.06
C MET A 487 12.89 -2.25 27.32
N SER A 488 12.60 -2.71 28.54
CA SER A 488 11.29 -3.24 28.92
C SER A 488 10.17 -2.19 28.92
N GLN A 489 10.53 -0.91 29.02
CA GLN A 489 9.60 0.21 29.09
C GLN A 489 9.41 0.92 27.75
N LEU A 490 10.34 0.75 26.80
CA LEU A 490 10.30 1.40 25.47
C LEU A 490 8.97 1.25 24.72
N ALA A 491 8.27 0.11 24.89
CA ALA A 491 6.96 -0.12 24.27
C ALA A 491 5.83 0.77 24.85
N ASN A 492 6.01 1.27 26.07
CA ASN A 492 5.05 2.04 26.86
C ASN A 492 5.48 3.50 27.08
N THR A 493 6.74 3.84 26.80
CA THR A 493 7.31 5.16 27.01
C THR A 493 6.65 6.22 26.12
N ARG A 494 6.10 7.27 26.75
CA ARG A 494 5.56 8.48 26.10
C ARG A 494 6.63 9.55 25.88
N SER A 495 7.88 9.16 25.66
CA SER A 495 8.96 10.13 25.39
C SER A 495 8.56 10.92 24.15
N ALA A 496 8.66 12.25 24.24
CA ALA A 496 8.33 13.15 23.15
C ALA A 496 9.01 12.71 21.84
N TYR A 497 10.26 12.24 21.93
CA TYR A 497 11.02 11.73 20.80
C TYR A 497 10.38 10.49 20.14
N LEU A 498 9.97 9.50 20.94
CA LEU A 498 9.29 8.29 20.45
C LEU A 498 7.88 8.61 19.93
N THR A 499 7.30 9.75 20.28
CA THR A 499 6.00 10.18 19.72
C THR A 499 6.13 11.03 18.46
N THR A 500 7.26 11.70 18.25
CA THR A 500 7.48 12.61 17.09
C THR A 500 8.21 11.95 15.93
N HIS A 501 8.99 10.88 16.16
CA HIS A 501 9.86 10.25 15.14
C HIS A 501 9.53 8.79 14.84
N HIS A 502 8.34 8.35 15.20
CA HIS A 502 7.95 6.94 15.13
C HIS A 502 7.23 6.60 13.82
N PRO A 503 7.47 5.42 13.24
CA PRO A 503 8.38 4.32 13.66
C PRO A 503 9.83 4.37 13.10
N PHE A 504 10.81 3.76 13.78
CA PHE A 504 12.22 3.69 13.33
C PHE A 504 12.41 2.80 12.09
N ASP A 505 13.45 3.08 11.29
CA ASP A 505 13.84 2.29 10.12
C ASP A 505 14.63 1.04 10.50
N ILE A 506 15.58 1.19 11.43
CA ILE A 506 16.51 0.13 11.83
C ILE A 506 16.63 0.13 13.35
N ILE A 507 16.58 -1.05 13.96
CA ILE A 507 17.03 -1.28 15.33
C ILE A 507 18.35 -2.04 15.28
N VAL A 508 19.38 -1.53 15.94
CA VAL A 508 20.62 -2.22 16.21
C VAL A 508 20.74 -2.49 17.71
N CYS A 509 21.21 -3.67 18.09
CA CYS A 509 21.34 -4.02 19.51
C CYS A 509 22.46 -5.04 19.72
N ASN A 510 23.35 -4.74 20.66
CA ASN A 510 24.27 -5.71 21.25
C ASN A 510 23.88 -5.92 22.73
N PRO A 511 22.91 -6.80 23.02
CA PRO A 511 22.43 -6.98 24.38
C PRO A 511 23.41 -7.80 25.23
N PRO A 512 23.34 -7.70 26.56
CA PRO A 512 24.00 -8.65 27.44
C PRO A 512 23.49 -10.08 27.16
N TYR A 513 24.39 -11.06 27.08
CA TYR A 513 24.03 -12.45 26.75
C TYR A 513 24.74 -13.51 27.60
N LEU A 514 25.61 -13.11 28.54
CA LEU A 514 26.34 -14.08 29.35
C LEU A 514 25.45 -14.59 30.49
N CYS A 515 25.36 -15.91 30.61
CA CYS A 515 24.65 -16.52 31.72
C CYS A 515 25.41 -16.29 33.05
N GLU A 516 24.72 -15.81 34.08
CA GLU A 516 25.31 -15.58 35.40
C GLU A 516 25.98 -16.84 36.00
N VAL A 517 25.40 -18.02 35.76
CA VAL A 517 25.86 -19.29 36.34
C VAL A 517 27.04 -19.88 35.56
N THR A 518 26.94 -19.95 34.23
CA THR A 518 27.94 -20.64 33.37
C THR A 518 28.91 -19.68 32.68
N GLY A 519 28.49 -18.43 32.40
CA GLY A 519 29.30 -17.39 31.77
C GLY A 519 30.38 -16.83 32.69
N ALA A 520 30.15 -16.85 34.01
CA ALA A 520 31.12 -16.43 35.02
C ALA A 520 32.44 -17.23 35.02
N ARG A 521 32.48 -18.42 34.40
CA ARG A 521 33.68 -19.25 34.21
C ARG A 521 34.38 -19.03 32.87
N ARG A 522 33.73 -18.36 31.91
CA ARG A 522 34.21 -18.14 30.53
C ARG A 522 34.76 -16.74 30.30
N ILE A 523 34.43 -15.78 31.16
CA ILE A 523 35.02 -14.45 31.18
C ILE A 523 36.32 -14.52 31.98
N ASN A 524 37.36 -13.84 31.51
CA ASN A 524 38.59 -13.68 32.28
C ASN A 524 38.29 -12.95 33.62
N SER A 525 39.11 -13.18 34.65
CA SER A 525 38.88 -12.61 36.00
C SER A 525 38.86 -11.08 36.04
N VAL A 526 39.57 -10.42 35.12
CA VAL A 526 39.72 -8.95 35.04
C VAL A 526 38.50 -8.29 34.39
N SER A 527 38.00 -8.78 33.25
CA SER A 527 36.77 -8.25 32.64
C SER A 527 35.57 -8.39 33.58
N ARG A 528 35.51 -9.48 34.37
CA ARG A 528 34.49 -9.67 35.40
C ARG A 528 34.56 -8.66 36.55
N GLN A 529 35.74 -8.08 36.80
CA GLN A 529 35.98 -7.18 37.93
C GLN A 529 35.79 -5.70 37.57
N TYR A 530 35.98 -5.31 36.30
CA TYR A 530 36.05 -3.90 35.90
C TYR A 530 34.99 -3.46 34.88
N GLU A 531 34.34 -4.37 34.17
CA GLU A 531 33.25 -4.02 33.25
C GLU A 531 31.89 -4.12 33.97
N PRO A 532 30.89 -3.29 33.63
CA PRO A 532 29.59 -3.31 34.30
C PRO A 532 28.90 -4.67 34.22
N THR A 533 28.48 -5.22 35.35
CA THR A 533 27.75 -6.50 35.43
C THR A 533 26.51 -6.50 34.54
N GLU A 534 25.77 -5.39 34.53
CA GLU A 534 24.54 -5.18 33.75
C GLU A 534 24.79 -5.20 32.23
N ALA A 535 26.00 -4.86 31.78
CA ALA A 535 26.37 -4.91 30.36
C ALA A 535 26.87 -6.30 29.92
N LEU A 536 27.21 -7.18 30.87
CA LEU A 536 27.76 -8.51 30.60
C LEU A 536 26.71 -9.61 30.72
N PHE A 537 25.95 -9.59 31.80
CA PHE A 537 25.13 -10.72 32.22
C PHE A 537 23.66 -10.52 31.87
N ALA A 538 23.02 -11.62 31.48
CA ALA A 538 21.60 -11.68 31.25
C ALA A 538 20.96 -12.86 31.99
N GLY A 539 19.77 -12.60 32.52
CA GLY A 539 18.90 -13.62 33.09
C GLY A 539 18.47 -14.67 32.05
N GLN A 540 17.70 -15.66 32.51
CA GLN A 540 17.15 -16.72 31.65
C GLN A 540 18.23 -17.43 30.80
N ARG A 541 19.35 -17.80 31.45
CA ARG A 541 20.49 -18.46 30.79
C ARG A 541 21.12 -17.64 29.65
N GLY A 542 21.04 -16.31 29.73
CA GLY A 542 21.57 -15.39 28.72
C GLY A 542 20.54 -14.91 27.70
N TYR A 543 19.29 -15.40 27.74
CA TYR A 543 18.29 -15.10 26.72
C TYR A 543 17.28 -13.99 27.07
N HIS A 544 17.34 -13.43 28.28
CA HIS A 544 16.33 -12.50 28.78
C HIS A 544 16.05 -11.32 27.84
N TYR A 545 17.08 -10.62 27.37
CA TYR A 545 16.90 -9.45 26.50
C TYR A 545 16.40 -9.81 25.10
N TYR A 546 16.63 -11.03 24.60
CA TYR A 546 16.04 -11.48 23.34
C TYR A 546 14.52 -11.68 23.46
N TYR A 547 14.03 -12.12 24.62
CA TYR A 547 12.59 -12.18 24.89
C TYR A 547 11.97 -10.79 25.01
N LEU A 548 12.65 -9.84 25.66
CA LEU A 548 12.21 -8.44 25.72
C LEU A 548 12.15 -7.79 24.33
N LEU A 549 13.16 -8.02 23.48
CA LEU A 549 13.11 -7.57 22.09
C LEU A 549 11.91 -8.19 21.34
N ALA A 550 11.61 -9.47 21.56
CA ALA A 550 10.44 -10.09 20.96
C ALA A 550 9.12 -9.43 21.42
N GLU A 551 9.04 -9.03 22.69
CA GLU A 551 7.89 -8.33 23.26
C GLU A 551 7.77 -6.90 22.71
N LEU A 552 8.89 -6.18 22.60
CA LEU A 552 8.96 -4.86 21.95
C LEU A 552 8.44 -4.90 20.50
N MET A 553 8.80 -5.94 19.76
CA MET A 553 8.33 -6.13 18.37
C MET A 553 6.84 -6.48 18.29
N ARG A 554 6.30 -7.16 19.32
CA ARG A 554 4.89 -7.55 19.40
C ARG A 554 3.96 -6.38 19.74
N SER A 555 4.46 -5.37 20.45
CA SER A 555 3.63 -4.24 20.89
C SER A 555 2.93 -3.55 19.71
N THR A 556 1.60 -3.46 19.82
CA THR A 556 0.70 -2.87 18.81
C THR A 556 0.31 -1.43 19.12
N GLN A 557 0.62 -0.93 20.32
CA GLN A 557 0.22 0.42 20.73
C GLN A 557 1.10 1.50 20.10
N TYR A 558 2.42 1.26 20.07
CA TYR A 558 3.40 2.07 19.36
C TYR A 558 4.42 1.14 18.68
N ALA A 559 4.27 0.88 17.39
CA ALA A 559 5.15 0.01 16.60
C ALA A 559 6.62 0.51 16.49
N VAL A 560 7.50 0.29 17.49
CA VAL A 560 8.85 0.90 17.56
C VAL A 560 9.66 0.77 16.27
N LEU A 561 9.70 -0.44 15.69
CA LEU A 561 10.25 -0.67 14.36
C LEU A 561 9.14 -0.57 13.31
N ARG A 562 9.38 0.07 12.18
CA ARG A 562 8.36 0.20 11.13
C ARG A 562 8.15 -1.10 10.37
N SER A 563 7.03 -1.21 9.66
CA SER A 563 6.82 -2.29 8.69
C SER A 563 7.91 -2.25 7.60
N GLY A 564 8.55 -3.40 7.35
CA GLY A 564 9.71 -3.53 6.47
C GLY A 564 11.01 -2.97 7.04
N GLY A 565 11.03 -2.51 8.30
CA GLY A 565 12.25 -2.09 8.99
C GLY A 565 13.09 -3.29 9.42
N PHE A 566 14.38 -3.05 9.71
CA PHE A 566 15.33 -4.12 10.03
C PHE A 566 15.71 -4.13 11.52
N LEU A 567 15.84 -5.33 12.08
CA LEU A 567 16.45 -5.60 13.38
C LEU A 567 17.79 -6.30 13.15
N VAL A 568 18.87 -5.67 13.61
CA VAL A 568 20.25 -6.15 13.49
C VAL A 568 20.80 -6.41 14.89
N LEU A 569 21.12 -7.65 15.20
CA LEU A 569 21.28 -8.12 16.58
C LEU A 569 22.55 -8.94 16.77
N GLU A 570 23.32 -8.63 17.82
CA GLU A 570 24.45 -9.46 18.24
C GLU A 570 23.98 -10.69 19.04
N VAL A 571 24.60 -11.84 18.76
CA VAL A 571 24.38 -13.08 19.51
C VAL A 571 25.67 -13.70 20.03
N GLY A 572 25.58 -14.33 21.20
CA GLY A 572 26.66 -15.14 21.75
C GLY A 572 26.91 -16.41 20.92
N ASN A 573 28.12 -16.98 21.06
CA ASN A 573 28.49 -18.21 20.36
C ASN A 573 27.52 -19.35 20.70
N GLY A 574 26.96 -20.00 19.67
CA GLY A 574 26.00 -21.10 19.82
C GLY A 574 24.57 -20.68 20.21
N MET A 575 24.26 -19.38 20.27
CA MET A 575 22.92 -18.90 20.65
C MET A 575 22.01 -18.62 19.44
N ALA A 576 22.58 -18.55 18.24
CA ALA A 576 21.90 -18.07 17.03
C ALA A 576 20.57 -18.79 16.74
N ASP A 577 20.56 -20.12 16.75
CA ASP A 577 19.34 -20.89 16.43
C ASP A 577 18.23 -20.68 17.44
N LYS A 578 18.57 -20.59 18.73
CA LYS A 578 17.58 -20.31 19.77
C LYS A 578 17.04 -18.87 19.67
N VAL A 579 17.90 -17.91 19.34
CA VAL A 579 17.45 -16.51 19.13
C VAL A 579 16.53 -16.40 17.91
N LYS A 580 16.83 -17.11 16.81
CA LYS A 580 15.93 -17.23 15.65
C LYS A 580 14.57 -17.79 16.08
N GLU A 581 14.55 -18.85 16.90
CA GLU A 581 13.31 -19.45 17.43
C GLU A 581 12.50 -18.48 18.31
N ILE A 582 13.16 -17.67 19.15
CA ILE A 582 12.51 -16.67 20.01
C ILE A 582 11.81 -15.60 19.15
N LEU A 583 12.46 -15.15 18.08
CA LEU A 583 12.03 -14.01 17.28
C LEU A 583 11.12 -14.36 16.09
N GLN A 584 11.05 -15.64 15.67
CA GLN A 584 10.33 -16.07 14.46
C GLN A 584 8.85 -15.68 14.39
N SER A 585 8.20 -15.48 15.55
CA SER A 585 6.78 -15.12 15.62
C SER A 585 6.51 -13.62 15.40
N VAL A 586 7.55 -12.78 15.45
CA VAL A 586 7.41 -11.31 15.45
C VAL A 586 8.23 -10.63 14.36
N VAL A 587 9.29 -11.27 13.86
CA VAL A 587 10.12 -10.78 12.76
C VAL A 587 10.57 -11.94 11.88
N ILE A 588 10.89 -11.65 10.62
CA ILE A 588 11.31 -12.67 9.67
C ILE A 588 12.84 -12.64 9.55
N TYR A 589 13.49 -13.78 9.78
CA TYR A 589 14.92 -13.94 9.58
C TYR A 589 15.28 -13.71 8.10
N THR A 590 16.30 -12.88 7.86
CA THR A 590 16.78 -12.56 6.50
C THR A 590 18.16 -13.13 6.23
N GLY A 591 19.02 -13.22 7.24
CA GLY A 591 20.34 -13.80 7.13
C GLY A 591 21.21 -13.49 8.33
N SER A 592 22.49 -13.84 8.26
CA SER A 592 23.46 -13.62 9.32
C SER A 592 24.85 -13.38 8.80
N VAL A 593 25.67 -12.73 9.63
CA VAL A 593 27.05 -12.36 9.34
C VAL A 593 27.93 -12.98 10.41
N ARG A 594 29.01 -13.62 9.95
CA ARG A 594 30.04 -14.21 10.80
C ARG A 594 31.09 -13.16 11.17
N ASP A 595 31.62 -13.25 12.39
CA ASP A 595 32.77 -12.46 12.81
C ASP A 595 34.08 -13.01 12.23
N THR A 596 35.20 -12.35 12.55
CA THR A 596 36.55 -12.72 12.10
C THR A 596 37.00 -14.10 12.59
N GLN A 597 36.36 -14.63 13.63
CA GLN A 597 36.59 -15.98 14.15
C GLN A 597 35.66 -17.02 13.50
N GLY A 598 34.84 -16.63 12.54
CA GLY A 598 33.89 -17.50 11.85
C GLY A 598 32.63 -17.82 12.66
N MET A 599 32.41 -17.19 13.81
CA MET A 599 31.20 -17.39 14.61
C MET A 599 30.04 -16.58 14.04
N GLU A 600 28.84 -17.16 13.98
CA GLU A 600 27.62 -16.44 13.60
C GLU A 600 27.31 -15.40 14.69
N ARG A 601 27.65 -14.14 14.42
CA ARG A 601 27.68 -13.07 15.43
C ARG A 601 26.53 -12.10 15.28
N CYS A 602 26.19 -11.76 14.04
CA CYS A 602 25.17 -10.78 13.72
C CYS A 602 24.01 -11.47 13.01
N LEU A 603 22.80 -11.36 13.57
CA LEU A 603 21.57 -11.81 12.96
C LEU A 603 20.80 -10.62 12.41
N ILE A 604 20.24 -10.78 11.21
CA ILE A 604 19.49 -9.74 10.52
C ILE A 604 18.05 -10.24 10.33
N PHE A 605 17.10 -9.50 10.87
CA PHE A 605 15.68 -9.75 10.75
C PHE A 605 14.98 -8.55 10.12
N GLN A 606 13.82 -8.78 9.52
CA GLN A 606 12.95 -7.72 9.02
C GLN A 606 11.57 -7.86 9.68
N ARG A 607 11.05 -6.74 10.22
CA ARG A 607 9.68 -6.67 10.74
C ARG A 607 8.69 -6.66 9.61
#